data_AF-A1YMU6-F1
#
_entry.id   AF-A1YMU6-F1
#
_cell.length_a   1.000
_cell.length_b   1.000
_cell.length_c   1.000
_cell.angle_alpha   90.00
_cell.angle_beta   90.00
_cell.angle_gamma   90.00
#
_symmetry.space_group_name_H-M   'P 1'
#
loop_
_entity.id
_entity.type
_entity.pdbx_description
1 polymer ?
#
loop_
_entity_poly.entity_id
_entity_poly.type
_entity_poly.pdbx_seq_one_letter_code
_entity_poly.pdbx_strand_id
1 'polypeptide(L)'
;AQLYGTSATLEHHHFNHAVMILQSEGHNIFANLSSKEYSDLMQLLKQSILATDLTLYFERRTEFFELVSKGEYDWNVKNHRDIFRSMLMTACDLGTWT
;
A
#
# COMPACT_ATOMS: atom_id res chain seq x y z
N ALA A 1 -0.28 7.95 -20.40
CA ALA A 1 0.32 6.62 -20.15
C ALA A 1 1.87 6.63 -20.14
N GLN A 2 2.55 7.75 -20.40
CA GLN A 2 4.01 7.78 -20.62
C GLN A 2 4.85 8.20 -19.39
N LEU A 3 4.21 8.50 -18.25
CA LEU A 3 4.88 8.96 -17.02
C LEU A 3 5.18 7.85 -15.99
N TYR A 4 4.42 6.75 -16.02
CA TYR A 4 4.57 5.63 -15.10
C TYR A 4 4.90 4.41 -15.96
N GLY A 5 6.17 4.03 -16.05
CA GLY A 5 6.60 2.92 -16.90
C GLY A 5 5.83 1.64 -16.58
N THR A 6 4.90 1.27 -17.46
CA THR A 6 4.14 0.00 -17.62
C THR A 6 3.56 -0.74 -16.40
N SER A 7 3.84 -0.35 -15.16
CA SER A 7 3.43 -1.06 -13.94
C SER A 7 2.63 -0.14 -13.02
N ALA A 8 1.56 -0.65 -12.40
CA ALA A 8 0.72 0.04 -11.43
C ALA A 8 0.19 1.43 -11.87
N THR A 9 -0.13 1.63 -13.16
CA THR A 9 -0.52 2.96 -13.68
C THR A 9 -1.85 3.45 -13.09
N LEU A 10 -2.81 2.54 -12.89
CA LEU A 10 -4.11 2.88 -12.31
C LEU A 10 -3.99 3.17 -10.82
N GLU A 11 -3.15 2.44 -10.11
CA GLU A 11 -2.91 2.58 -8.68
C GLU A 11 -2.17 3.89 -8.38
N HIS A 12 -1.22 4.29 -9.23
CA HIS A 12 -0.62 5.63 -9.15
C HIS A 12 -1.66 6.73 -9.39
N HIS A 13 -2.58 6.52 -10.33
CA HIS A 13 -3.69 7.44 -10.56
C HIS A 13 -4.62 7.51 -9.34
N HIS A 14 -5.01 6.38 -8.74
CA HIS A 14 -5.81 6.33 -7.52
C HIS A 14 -5.13 7.04 -6.35
N PHE A 15 -3.81 6.85 -6.17
CA PHE A 15 -3.05 7.55 -5.14
C PHE A 15 -3.09 9.07 -5.34
N ASN A 16 -2.83 9.55 -6.57
CA ASN A 16 -2.89 10.98 -6.87
C ASN A 16 -4.29 11.56 -6.64
N HIS A 17 -5.35 10.82 -6.97
CA HIS A 17 -6.73 11.20 -6.69
C HIS A 17 -7.00 11.29 -5.18
N ALA A 18 -6.51 10.34 -4.39
CA ALA A 18 -6.62 10.39 -2.93
C ALA A 18 -5.89 11.62 -2.35
N VAL A 19 -4.69 11.93 -2.85
CA VAL A 19 -3.92 13.12 -2.45
C VAL A 19 -4.70 14.41 -2.78
N MET A 20 -5.28 14.49 -3.98
CA MET A 20 -6.08 15.64 -4.40
C MET A 20 -7.28 15.88 -3.48
N ILE A 21 -7.99 14.83 -3.08
CA ILE A 21 -9.10 14.93 -2.13
C ILE A 21 -8.58 15.42 -0.78
N LEU A 22 -7.51 14.83 -0.25
CA LEU A 22 -6.93 15.24 1.04
C LEU A 22 -6.43 16.69 1.04
N GLN A 23 -5.99 17.21 -0.11
CA GLN A 23 -5.53 18.59 -0.26
C GLN A 23 -6.66 19.59 -0.56
N SER A 24 -7.89 19.11 -0.81
CA SER A 24 -9.04 19.97 -1.04
C SER A 24 -9.45 20.68 0.25
N GLU A 25 -9.88 21.94 0.14
CA GLU A 25 -10.26 22.75 1.29
C GLU A 25 -11.34 22.05 2.13
N GLY A 26 -11.11 21.93 3.44
CA GLY A 26 -12.02 21.25 4.37
C GLY A 26 -12.01 19.72 4.35
N HIS A 27 -11.20 19.07 3.50
CA HIS A 27 -11.19 17.61 3.35
C HIS A 27 -9.97 16.91 3.97
N ASN A 28 -8.98 17.67 4.45
CA ASN A 28 -7.81 17.09 5.11
C ASN A 28 -8.18 16.56 6.51
N ILE A 29 -8.67 15.32 6.56
CA ILE A 29 -8.99 14.61 7.80
C ILE A 29 -7.75 14.33 8.68
N PHE A 30 -6.55 14.58 8.17
CA PHE A 30 -5.27 14.39 8.86
C PHE A 30 -4.57 15.71 9.19
N ALA A 31 -5.27 16.84 9.14
CA ALA A 31 -4.71 18.18 9.33
C ALA A 31 -4.02 18.39 10.71
N ASN A 32 -4.38 17.59 11.72
CA ASN A 32 -3.83 17.69 13.07
C ASN A 32 -2.56 16.86 13.29
N LEU A 33 -2.10 16.11 12.29
CA LEU A 33 -0.87 15.34 12.38
C LEU A 33 0.35 16.27 12.30
N SER A 34 1.43 15.91 12.98
CA SER A 34 2.73 16.54 12.74
C SER A 34 3.20 16.28 11.30
N SER A 35 4.08 17.12 10.79
CA SER A 35 4.63 16.94 9.42
C SER A 35 5.28 15.57 9.21
N LYS A 36 5.87 15.01 10.27
CA LYS A 36 6.46 13.66 10.24
C LYS A 36 5.39 12.58 10.12
N GLU A 37 4.37 12.61 10.98
CA GLU A 37 3.27 11.65 10.95
C GLU A 37 2.51 11.73 9.63
N TYR A 38 2.28 12.92 9.10
CA TYR A 38 1.67 13.13 7.80
C TYR A 38 2.50 12.50 6.68
N SER A 39 3.82 12.71 6.67
CA SER A 39 4.73 12.09 5.70
C SER A 39 4.69 10.56 5.79
N ASP A 40 4.75 10.01 7.01
CA ASP A 40 4.72 8.57 7.23
C ASP A 40 3.35 7.97 6.79
N LEU A 41 2.26 8.68 7.04
CA LEU A 41 0.91 8.32 6.57
C LEU A 41 0.80 8.35 5.04
N MET A 42 1.31 9.38 4.38
CA MET A 42 1.26 9.48 2.91
C MET A 42 2.05 8.35 2.25
N GLN A 43 3.18 7.97 2.84
CA GLN A 43 3.96 6.81 2.40
C GLN A 43 3.17 5.51 2.58
N LEU A 44 2.52 5.34 3.72
CA LEU A 44 1.67 4.16 3.99
C LEU A 44 0.49 4.09 3.01
N LEU A 45 -0.20 5.21 2.78
CA LEU A 45 -1.33 5.31 1.84
C LEU A 45 -0.89 4.91 0.43
N LYS A 46 0.26 5.42 -0.04
CA LYS A 46 0.82 5.05 -1.34
C LYS A 46 1.10 3.55 -1.44
N GLN A 47 1.76 2.99 -0.43
CA GLN A 47 2.10 1.56 -0.42
C GLN A 47 0.85 0.68 -0.40
N SER A 48 -0.18 1.06 0.35
CA SER A 48 -1.44 0.33 0.43
C SER A 48 -2.19 0.33 -0.89
N ILE A 49 -2.27 1.47 -1.59
CA ILE A 49 -2.94 1.57 -2.89
C ILE A 49 -2.15 0.80 -3.96
N LEU A 50 -0.82 0.90 -3.99
CA LEU A 50 -0.02 0.14 -4.94
C LEU A 50 -0.16 -1.38 -4.72
N ALA A 51 -0.34 -1.83 -3.47
CA ALA A 51 -0.51 -3.25 -3.17
C ALA A 51 -1.81 -3.88 -3.71
N THR A 52 -2.74 -3.09 -4.26
CA THR A 52 -3.91 -3.63 -4.97
C THR A 52 -3.58 -4.05 -6.40
N ASP A 53 -2.43 -3.66 -6.96
CA ASP A 53 -1.97 -4.18 -8.26
C ASP A 53 -1.58 -5.66 -8.11
N LEU A 54 -2.31 -6.54 -8.80
CA LEU A 54 -2.05 -7.98 -8.76
C LEU A 54 -0.65 -8.35 -9.27
N THR A 55 -0.04 -7.54 -10.13
CA THR A 55 1.35 -7.73 -10.56
C THR A 55 2.30 -7.66 -9.37
N LEU A 56 2.14 -6.63 -8.52
CA LEU A 56 2.93 -6.45 -7.31
C LEU A 56 2.62 -7.54 -6.26
N TYR A 57 1.38 -8.01 -6.19
CA TYR A 57 1.04 -9.18 -5.37
C TYR A 57 1.83 -10.42 -5.82
N PHE A 58 1.88 -10.74 -7.11
CA PHE A 58 2.58 -11.92 -7.61
C PHE A 58 4.10 -11.84 -7.39
N GLU A 59 4.68 -10.64 -7.48
CA GLU A 59 6.10 -10.41 -7.16
C GLU A 59 6.42 -10.64 -5.68
N ARG A 60 5.51 -10.27 -4.77
CA ARG A 60 5.77 -10.28 -3.31
C ARG A 60 5.28 -11.53 -2.58
N ARG A 61 4.27 -12.22 -3.12
CA ARG A 61 3.63 -13.34 -2.40
C ARG A 61 4.59 -14.49 -2.10
N THR A 62 5.58 -14.72 -2.94
CA THR A 62 6.57 -15.79 -2.74
C THR A 62 7.40 -15.54 -1.49
N GLU A 63 7.93 -14.32 -1.34
CA GLU A 63 8.67 -13.91 -0.15
C GLU A 63 7.82 -14.05 1.11
N PHE A 64 6.54 -13.63 1.05
CA PHE A 64 5.62 -13.78 2.17
C PHE A 64 5.42 -15.25 2.58
N PHE A 65 5.09 -16.12 1.63
CA PHE A 65 4.85 -17.54 1.93
C PHE A 65 6.11 -18.26 2.42
N GLU A 66 7.29 -17.89 1.92
CA GLU A 66 8.56 -18.40 2.43
C GLU A 66 8.81 -17.96 3.89
N LEU A 67 8.62 -16.69 4.21
CA LEU A 67 8.79 -16.17 5.58
C LEU A 67 7.86 -16.89 6.57
N VAL A 68 6.60 -17.09 6.17
CA VAL A 68 5.58 -17.76 7.01
C VAL A 68 5.88 -19.25 7.16
N SER A 69 6.22 -19.94 6.07
CA SER A 69 6.48 -21.39 6.09
C SER A 69 7.74 -21.77 6.89
N LYS A 70 8.76 -20.90 6.90
CA LYS A 70 9.98 -21.09 7.70
C LYS A 70 9.81 -20.66 9.16
N GLY A 71 8.72 -19.96 9.51
CA GLY A 71 8.53 -19.38 10.84
C GLY A 71 9.47 -18.21 11.14
N GLU A 72 10.02 -17.57 10.11
CA GLU A 72 10.98 -16.46 10.20
C GLU A 72 10.30 -15.09 10.24
N TYR A 73 8.96 -15.06 10.14
CA TYR A 73 8.21 -13.82 10.23
C TYR A 73 8.37 -13.16 11.62
N ASP A 74 8.84 -11.92 11.62
CA ASP A 74 9.06 -11.10 12.81
C ASP A 74 8.33 -9.76 12.69
N TRP A 75 7.44 -9.48 13.64
CA TRP A 75 6.69 -8.23 13.73
C TRP A 75 7.56 -6.99 13.98
N ASN A 76 8.76 -7.14 14.53
CA ASN A 76 9.67 -6.03 14.79
C ASN A 76 10.38 -5.55 13.52
N VAL A 77 10.49 -6.40 12.51
CA VAL A 77 11.09 -6.08 11.22
C VAL A 77 10.11 -5.31 10.33
N LYS A 78 10.48 -4.09 9.93
CA LYS A 78 9.62 -3.24 9.09
C LYS A 78 9.24 -3.91 7.77
N ASN A 79 10.21 -4.55 7.10
CA ASN A 79 9.98 -5.23 5.81
C ASN A 79 8.91 -6.32 5.92
N HIS A 80 8.97 -7.16 6.96
CA HIS A 80 7.98 -8.21 7.19
C HIS A 80 6.57 -7.62 7.36
N ARG A 81 6.44 -6.55 8.16
CA ARG A 81 5.16 -5.86 8.30
C ARG A 81 4.67 -5.25 6.98
N ASP A 82 5.57 -4.72 6.15
CA ASP A 82 5.21 -4.11 4.87
C ASP A 82 4.73 -5.17 3.87
N ILE A 83 5.39 -6.33 3.80
CA ILE A 83 4.96 -7.47 2.97
C ILE A 83 3.60 -7.98 3.42
N PHE A 84 3.41 -8.19 4.73
CA PHE A 84 2.14 -8.63 5.28
C PHE A 84 1.01 -7.65 4.95
N ARG A 85 1.25 -6.35 5.10
CA ARG A 85 0.26 -5.32 4.70
C ARG A 85 -0.06 -5.39 3.23
N SER A 86 0.92 -5.59 2.36
CA SER A 86 0.65 -5.76 0.92
C SER A 86 -0.27 -6.95 0.66
N MET A 87 -0.02 -8.10 1.29
CA MET A 87 -0.91 -9.27 1.18
C MET A 87 -2.31 -9.00 1.73
N LEU A 88 -2.41 -8.30 2.85
CA LEU A 88 -3.69 -7.94 3.47
C LEU A 88 -4.52 -7.01 2.56
N MET A 89 -3.89 -6.02 1.93
CA MET A 89 -4.57 -5.11 1.01
C MET A 89 -5.17 -5.88 -0.17
N THR A 90 -4.41 -6.81 -0.79
CA THR A 90 -4.92 -7.67 -1.85
C THR A 90 -6.04 -8.59 -1.37
N ALA A 91 -5.92 -9.16 -0.17
CA ALA A 91 -6.96 -10.01 0.41
C ALA A 91 -8.27 -9.24 0.65
N CYS A 92 -8.19 -7.99 1.13
CA CYS A 92 -9.37 -7.14 1.28
C CYS A 92 -10.02 -6.76 -0.06
N ASP A 93 -9.21 -6.47 -1.08
CA ASP A 93 -9.69 -6.12 -2.42
C ASP A 93 -10.44 -7.29 -3.09
N LEU A 94 -9.91 -8.51 -2.94
CA LEU A 94 -10.52 -9.74 -3.45
C LEU A 94 -11.59 -10.34 -2.52
N GLY A 95 -11.74 -9.83 -1.30
CA GLY A 95 -12.65 -10.37 -0.27
C GLY A 95 -14.14 -10.29 -0.62
N THR A 96 -14.49 -9.65 -1.73
CA THR A 96 -15.86 -9.73 -2.29
C THR A 96 -16.20 -11.11 -2.86
N TRP A 97 -15.20 -11.96 -3.09
CA TRP A 97 -15.34 -13.32 -3.63
C TRP A 97 -15.28 -14.43 -2.58
N THR A 98 -15.16 -14.09 -1.29
CA THR A 98 -15.14 -15.02 -0.14
C THR A 98 -16.39 -14.86 0.72
#